data_AF-A0A7S1G7Y6-F1
#
_entry.id   AF-A0A7S1G7Y6-F1
#
_cell.length_a   1.000
_cell.length_b   1.000
_cell.length_c   1.000
_cell.angle_alpha   90.00
_cell.angle_beta   90.00
_cell.angle_gamma   90.00
#
_symmetry.space_group_name_H-M   'P 1'
#
loop_
_entity.id
_entity.type
_entity.pdbx_description
1 polymer ?
#
loop_
_entity_poly.entity_id
_entity_poly.type
_entity_poly.pdbx_seq_one_letter_code
_entity_poly.pdbx_strand_id
1 'polypeptide(L)'
;AGAPQSGCPVDHGGGGAASGGASATTRQGGEKGFVRAAARSAGADAHGDGAAECPVDHSGGAGGGKAVAYNVYSQPIDPRNAMPSPNQAPSAGQTVPLTTHRVKSSIPKGGADGTWDYPSPQMFFNALRRKGKGEDVSEDAVPAIVAIHNNMNERAWRELLKWEGMHPDTAGTARLLRFRGRPDELSPKARLKALLGYGEPFDRHDWVVVRGDGTELRYVIDYYYDDAASDKDEIPGLHSNDAVRSISMDVRPACDSVGAVVDRLRRLPTRVAESISKARAAPPATVAPTEVVSVEEAVGANPKEFTPLQRVQAKCAARHAELAACEGEAACAQASLALDVCVAGVVCPDKATAFISALESGADAEKAYEAVGDCIASFRDKNGDL
;
A
#
# COMPACT_ATOMS: atom_id res chain seq x y z
N ALA A 1 57.28 40.90 -24.24
CA ALA A 1 57.66 40.92 -22.82
C ALA A 1 56.84 39.86 -22.11
N GLY A 2 57.51 38.92 -21.44
CA GLY A 2 56.94 37.66 -20.98
C GLY A 2 56.18 37.73 -19.65
N ALA A 3 55.36 36.71 -19.44
CA ALA A 3 54.84 36.28 -18.14
C ALA A 3 55.95 35.71 -17.25
N PRO A 4 55.63 35.36 -16.00
CA PRO A 4 56.09 34.08 -15.47
C PRO A 4 54.95 33.20 -14.95
N GLN A 5 55.12 31.91 -15.26
CA GLN A 5 54.44 30.74 -14.73
C GLN A 5 55.09 30.30 -13.41
N SER A 6 54.36 29.52 -12.61
CA SER A 6 54.85 28.34 -11.86
C SER A 6 53.67 27.79 -11.02
N GLY A 7 53.30 26.51 -11.00
CA GLY A 7 53.82 25.27 -11.56
C GLY A 7 53.09 24.11 -10.86
N CYS A 8 52.77 23.04 -11.59
CA CYS A 8 52.36 21.74 -11.01
C CYS A 8 53.59 20.96 -10.50
N PRO A 9 53.38 19.82 -9.83
CA PRO A 9 53.75 18.54 -10.46
C PRO A 9 52.64 17.46 -10.33
N VAL A 10 52.15 16.87 -11.44
CA VAL A 10 52.46 15.51 -11.99
C VAL A 10 52.54 14.37 -10.95
N ASP A 11 51.89 13.23 -11.13
CA ASP A 11 52.18 12.29 -12.23
C ASP A 11 50.99 11.46 -12.78
N HIS A 12 51.14 11.06 -14.03
CA HIS A 12 50.29 10.22 -14.86
C HIS A 12 50.86 8.80 -15.01
N GLY A 13 49.97 7.83 -15.17
CA GLY A 13 50.19 6.62 -15.97
C GLY A 13 48.85 5.89 -16.05
N GLY A 14 48.06 5.92 -17.11
CA GLY A 14 48.41 5.72 -18.53
C GLY A 14 48.50 4.20 -18.76
N GLY A 15 47.69 3.52 -19.55
CA GLY A 15 46.58 3.85 -20.43
C GLY A 15 46.05 2.54 -21.03
N GLY A 16 45.14 2.62 -22.01
CA GLY A 16 44.85 1.49 -22.90
C GLY A 16 43.38 1.11 -22.98
N ALA A 17 42.70 1.64 -24.00
CA ALA A 17 41.38 1.24 -24.44
C ALA A 17 41.39 -0.17 -25.06
N ALA A 18 40.27 -0.90 -24.95
CA ALA A 18 39.74 -1.72 -26.04
C ALA A 18 38.30 -2.18 -25.75
N SER A 19 37.48 -2.00 -26.78
CA SER A 19 36.15 -2.54 -27.04
C SER A 19 36.08 -4.07 -27.03
N GLY A 20 34.91 -4.62 -26.70
CA GLY A 20 34.54 -5.99 -27.09
C GLY A 20 33.41 -6.56 -26.23
N GLY A 21 32.22 -6.69 -26.82
CA GLY A 21 31.10 -7.36 -26.18
C GLY A 21 31.27 -8.88 -26.15
N ALA A 22 30.68 -9.53 -25.15
CA ALA A 22 30.12 -10.87 -25.25
C ALA A 22 29.21 -11.15 -24.05
N SER A 23 28.06 -11.73 -24.39
CA SER A 23 27.07 -12.34 -23.50
C SER A 23 27.66 -13.50 -22.70
N ALA A 24 27.31 -13.63 -21.42
CA ALA A 24 27.34 -14.90 -20.71
C ALA A 24 26.39 -14.90 -19.50
N THR A 25 25.29 -15.62 -19.70
CA THR A 25 24.40 -16.23 -18.71
C THR A 25 25.19 -16.99 -17.64
N THR A 26 24.81 -16.90 -16.35
CA THR A 26 24.89 -18.03 -15.39
C THR A 26 23.95 -17.79 -14.20
N ARG A 27 23.08 -18.78 -13.98
CA ARG A 27 22.23 -19.02 -12.81
C ARG A 27 23.04 -19.70 -11.69
N GLN A 28 22.61 -19.46 -10.45
CA GLN A 28 22.71 -20.24 -9.17
C GLN A 28 23.09 -19.25 -8.05
N GLY A 29 22.37 -19.10 -6.93
CA GLY A 29 21.63 -20.06 -6.12
C GLY A 29 22.48 -20.38 -4.87
N GLY A 30 22.09 -19.92 -3.68
CA GLY A 30 22.74 -20.37 -2.43
C GLY A 30 22.73 -19.39 -1.24
N GLU A 31 21.75 -19.58 -0.36
CA GLU A 31 21.70 -19.45 1.12
C GLU A 31 22.65 -18.57 1.96
N LYS A 32 21.97 -17.81 2.85
CA LYS A 32 22.14 -17.63 4.32
C LYS A 32 23.52 -17.30 4.92
N GLY A 33 23.55 -16.20 5.66
CA GLY A 33 24.61 -15.91 6.64
C GLY A 33 24.28 -14.71 7.54
N PHE A 34 23.44 -14.93 8.54
CA PHE A 34 23.13 -14.00 9.62
C PHE A 34 24.31 -13.95 10.61
N VAL A 35 24.89 -12.77 10.88
CA VAL A 35 25.88 -12.60 11.94
C VAL A 35 25.31 -11.69 13.03
N ARG A 36 24.82 -12.33 14.10
CA ARG A 36 24.55 -11.72 15.41
C ARG A 36 25.86 -11.76 16.19
N ALA A 37 26.39 -10.60 16.59
CA ALA A 37 27.44 -10.53 17.60
C ALA A 37 26.80 -10.09 18.92
N ALA A 38 26.71 -11.05 19.85
CA ALA A 38 26.43 -10.80 21.26
C ALA A 38 27.76 -10.52 21.98
N ALA A 39 27.85 -9.39 22.68
CA ALA A 39 28.96 -9.13 23.59
C ALA A 39 28.47 -9.20 25.03
N ARG A 40 29.13 -10.10 25.78
CA ARG A 40 28.93 -10.40 27.20
C ARG A 40 29.55 -9.30 28.07
N SER A 41 28.96 -9.15 29.25
CA SER A 41 29.45 -8.38 30.38
C SER A 41 30.71 -8.98 31.02
N ALA A 42 31.70 -8.13 31.27
CA ALA A 42 32.72 -8.31 32.31
C ALA A 42 33.20 -6.91 32.72
N GLY A 43 33.24 -6.64 34.02
CA GLY A 43 33.55 -5.33 34.59
C GLY A 43 35.00 -5.17 35.07
N ALA A 44 35.20 -3.95 35.59
CA ALA A 44 36.15 -3.52 36.61
C ALA A 44 37.54 -2.97 36.19
N ASP A 45 37.68 -1.67 36.49
CA ASP A 45 38.81 -0.97 37.13
C ASP A 45 39.92 -0.26 36.31
N ALA A 46 39.79 1.08 36.33
CA ALA A 46 40.74 2.08 36.88
C ALA A 46 41.72 2.86 35.97
N HIS A 47 41.47 4.19 35.98
CA HIS A 47 42.34 5.38 35.93
C HIS A 47 43.11 5.80 34.65
N GLY A 48 42.90 7.07 34.26
CA GLY A 48 43.89 7.90 33.56
C GLY A 48 43.30 9.01 32.69
N ASP A 49 43.29 10.24 33.20
CA ASP A 49 42.84 11.52 32.61
C ASP A 49 43.26 11.84 31.16
N GLY A 50 42.40 12.62 30.47
CA GLY A 50 42.73 13.29 29.21
C GLY A 50 41.54 13.96 28.53
N ALA A 51 41.17 15.15 29.01
CA ALA A 51 40.03 15.94 28.58
C ALA A 51 40.03 16.35 27.09
N ALA A 52 38.85 16.26 26.46
CA ALA A 52 38.40 17.09 25.35
C ALA A 52 36.84 17.13 25.37
N GLU A 53 36.27 17.73 26.42
CA GLU A 53 34.83 18.00 26.49
C GLU A 53 34.48 19.25 25.68
N CYS A 54 33.60 19.08 24.69
CA CYS A 54 32.85 20.18 24.08
C CYS A 54 31.73 20.57 25.07
N PRO A 55 31.69 21.81 25.58
CA PRO A 55 30.76 22.19 26.64
C PRO A 55 29.33 22.27 26.09
N VAL A 56 28.49 21.31 26.49
CA VAL A 56 27.04 21.40 26.35
C VAL A 56 26.53 22.02 27.65
N ASP A 57 26.20 23.30 27.60
CA ASP A 57 25.60 24.00 28.73
C ASP A 57 24.22 23.39 29.03
N HIS A 58 24.12 22.69 30.15
CA HIS A 58 22.85 22.27 30.75
C HIS A 58 22.53 23.15 31.96
N SER A 59 22.49 24.46 31.76
CA SER A 59 21.96 25.38 32.75
C SER A 59 21.05 26.43 32.12
N GLY A 60 19.75 26.31 32.44
CA GLY A 60 18.82 27.44 32.38
C GLY A 60 17.61 27.27 31.47
N GLY A 61 16.43 27.19 32.09
CA GLY A 61 15.24 27.83 31.54
C GLY A 61 14.06 26.90 31.28
N ALA A 62 13.22 26.73 32.29
CA ALA A 62 11.83 26.35 32.12
C ALA A 62 11.13 27.36 31.19
N GLY A 63 10.85 26.93 29.97
CA GLY A 63 10.05 27.64 28.99
C GLY A 63 9.57 26.64 27.94
N GLY A 64 8.26 26.38 27.89
CA GLY A 64 7.62 25.37 27.04
C GLY A 64 7.71 25.67 25.54
N GLY A 65 8.90 25.66 24.97
CA GLY A 65 9.14 25.62 23.52
C GLY A 65 9.29 24.17 23.07
N LYS A 66 8.47 23.72 22.11
CA LYS A 66 8.65 22.38 21.50
C LYS A 66 10.06 22.29 20.92
N ALA A 67 10.83 21.27 21.32
CA ALA A 67 12.14 20.99 20.74
C ALA A 67 12.02 20.88 19.21
N VAL A 68 12.74 21.74 18.49
CA VAL A 68 12.78 21.71 17.02
C VAL A 68 13.70 20.56 16.63
N ALA A 69 13.18 19.59 15.89
CA ALA A 69 14.00 18.51 15.33
C ALA A 69 14.83 19.09 14.19
N TYR A 70 16.10 18.69 14.07
CA TYR A 70 16.97 19.12 12.97
C TYR A 70 17.41 17.90 12.14
N ASN A 71 17.59 18.08 10.83
CA ASN A 71 18.21 17.04 9.99
C ASN A 71 19.73 17.02 10.16
N VAL A 72 20.40 16.05 9.53
CA VAL A 72 21.87 15.92 9.51
C VAL A 72 22.58 17.19 8.98
N TYR A 73 21.84 18.06 8.28
CA TYR A 73 22.32 19.35 7.74
C TYR A 73 21.86 20.57 8.57
N SER A 74 21.44 20.36 9.84
CA SER A 74 20.98 21.42 10.74
C SER A 74 19.79 22.24 10.22
N GLN A 75 18.97 21.68 9.33
CA GLN A 75 17.72 22.31 8.90
C GLN A 75 16.58 21.89 9.85
N PRO A 76 15.70 22.84 10.25
CA PRO A 76 14.50 22.50 11.01
C PRO A 76 13.64 21.49 10.26
N ILE A 77 13.33 20.38 10.91
CA ILE A 77 12.36 19.37 10.51
C ILE A 77 11.09 19.60 11.32
N ASP A 78 9.94 19.65 10.66
CA ASP A 78 8.68 19.55 11.37
C ASP A 78 8.47 18.09 11.83
N PRO A 79 8.46 17.80 13.14
CA PRO A 79 8.36 16.42 13.64
C PRO A 79 7.03 15.74 13.30
N ARG A 80 6.00 16.49 12.84
CA ARG A 80 4.69 15.95 12.47
C ARG A 80 4.66 15.36 11.06
N ASN A 81 5.53 15.83 10.16
CA ASN A 81 5.59 15.36 8.77
C ASN A 81 7.02 15.02 8.30
N ALA A 82 8.01 15.10 9.19
CA ALA A 82 9.42 14.79 8.96
C ALA A 82 10.05 15.50 7.73
N MET A 83 9.54 16.68 7.37
CA MET A 83 10.01 17.42 6.19
C MET A 83 10.88 18.63 6.55
N PRO A 84 11.96 18.88 5.80
CA PRO A 84 12.74 20.11 5.90
C PRO A 84 11.97 21.31 5.31
N SER A 85 12.49 22.52 5.50
CA SER A 85 11.93 23.76 4.97
C SER A 85 11.62 23.67 3.45
N PRO A 86 10.47 24.17 2.98
CA PRO A 86 10.04 24.06 1.58
C PRO A 86 11.05 24.67 0.59
N ASN A 87 11.67 23.85 -0.27
CA ASN A 87 12.41 24.37 -1.42
C ASN A 87 11.48 24.48 -2.64
N GLN A 88 11.27 25.71 -3.10
CA GLN A 88 10.41 26.09 -4.24
C GLN A 88 11.22 26.61 -5.43
N ALA A 89 12.55 26.59 -5.38
CA ALA A 89 13.38 26.95 -6.53
C ALA A 89 13.33 25.82 -7.58
N PRO A 90 13.39 26.14 -8.89
CA PRO A 90 13.53 25.14 -9.94
C PRO A 90 14.73 24.22 -9.71
N SER A 91 14.58 22.94 -10.06
CA SER A 91 15.68 21.97 -9.98
C SER A 91 16.67 22.14 -11.14
N ALA A 92 17.93 21.73 -10.96
CA ALA A 92 18.96 21.85 -12.00
C ALA A 92 18.56 21.10 -13.29
N GLY A 93 18.48 21.79 -14.42
CA GLY A 93 18.06 21.20 -15.70
C GLY A 93 16.54 21.09 -15.91
N GLN A 94 15.73 21.65 -15.01
CA GLN A 94 14.29 21.80 -15.24
C GLN A 94 14.05 22.80 -16.38
N THR A 95 13.13 22.49 -17.29
CA THR A 95 12.87 23.32 -18.49
C THR A 95 11.46 23.92 -18.51
N VAL A 96 10.50 23.25 -17.87
CA VAL A 96 9.11 23.68 -17.74
C VAL A 96 8.93 24.42 -16.40
N PRO A 97 8.33 25.62 -16.40
CA PRO A 97 8.03 26.33 -15.17
C PRO A 97 6.89 25.63 -14.42
N LEU A 98 7.17 25.14 -13.21
CA LEU A 98 6.17 24.55 -12.32
C LEU A 98 5.65 25.59 -11.34
N THR A 99 4.34 25.57 -11.10
CA THR A 99 3.74 26.50 -10.14
C THR A 99 4.23 26.23 -8.72
N THR A 100 4.51 27.32 -8.01
CA THR A 100 4.89 27.33 -6.59
C THR A 100 3.68 27.48 -5.67
N HIS A 101 2.49 27.72 -6.24
CA HIS A 101 1.25 27.87 -5.51
C HIS A 101 0.89 26.58 -4.75
N ARG A 102 0.55 26.75 -3.47
CA ARG A 102 0.15 25.65 -2.59
C ARG A 102 -1.36 25.65 -2.41
N VAL A 103 -1.94 24.46 -2.39
CA VAL A 103 -3.39 24.28 -2.21
C VAL A 103 -3.68 23.98 -0.74
N LYS A 104 -4.66 24.69 -0.17
CA LYS A 104 -5.11 24.47 1.20
C LYS A 104 -6.02 23.24 1.25
N SER A 105 -5.71 22.30 2.15
CA SER A 105 -6.53 21.10 2.40
C SER A 105 -7.80 21.43 3.20
N SER A 106 -8.77 20.52 3.17
CA SER A 106 -9.89 20.53 4.12
C SER A 106 -9.52 19.89 5.47
N ILE A 107 -8.37 19.22 5.54
CA ILE A 107 -7.95 18.41 6.69
C ILE A 107 -7.44 19.31 7.83
N PRO A 108 -8.09 19.33 9.00
CA PRO A 108 -7.66 20.14 10.13
C PRO A 108 -6.37 19.60 10.77
N LYS A 109 -5.49 20.53 11.19
CA LYS A 109 -4.22 20.21 11.87
C LYS A 109 -4.47 19.83 13.34
N GLY A 110 -3.85 18.75 13.79
CA GLY A 110 -3.77 18.40 15.21
C GLY A 110 -2.69 19.22 15.92
N GLY A 111 -3.03 19.86 17.03
CA GLY A 111 -2.08 20.63 17.85
C GLY A 111 -1.67 22.00 17.28
N ALA A 112 -2.38 22.50 16.26
CA ALA A 112 -2.26 23.85 15.72
C ALA A 112 -3.58 24.28 15.07
N ASP A 113 -3.80 25.58 14.92
CA ASP A 113 -4.99 26.10 14.25
C ASP A 113 -4.90 25.97 12.72
N GLY A 114 -6.07 25.89 12.08
CA GLY A 114 -6.22 25.81 10.63
C GLY A 114 -6.09 24.40 10.05
N THR A 115 -5.86 24.35 8.73
CA THR A 115 -5.79 23.10 7.95
C THR A 115 -4.41 22.90 7.34
N TRP A 116 -4.13 21.69 6.85
CA TRP A 116 -2.90 21.38 6.14
C TRP A 116 -2.82 22.09 4.79
N ASP A 117 -1.59 22.30 4.30
CA ASP A 117 -1.31 22.87 2.99
C ASP A 117 -0.53 21.84 2.18
N TYR A 118 -1.05 21.48 1.01
CA TYR A 118 -0.38 20.54 0.14
C TYR A 118 0.91 21.13 -0.44
N PRO A 119 1.90 20.30 -0.80
CA PRO A 119 3.05 20.73 -1.58
C PRO A 119 2.60 21.34 -2.92
N SER A 120 3.32 22.34 -3.40
CA SER A 120 3.15 22.80 -4.78
C SER A 120 3.71 21.78 -5.77
N PRO A 121 3.32 21.84 -7.05
CA PRO A 121 3.98 21.12 -8.14
C PRO A 121 5.51 21.24 -8.13
N GLN A 122 6.04 22.45 -7.93
CA GLN A 122 7.49 22.65 -7.85
C GLN A 122 8.12 21.94 -6.65
N MET A 123 7.51 22.01 -5.47
CA MET A 123 7.98 21.28 -4.28
C MET A 123 7.95 19.77 -4.48
N PHE A 124 6.88 19.27 -5.10
CA PHE A 124 6.68 17.85 -5.37
C PHE A 124 7.73 17.33 -6.35
N PHE A 125 7.97 18.04 -7.46
CA PHE A 125 9.00 17.69 -8.43
C PHE A 125 10.41 17.68 -7.81
N ASN A 126 10.74 18.71 -7.03
CA ASN A 126 12.00 18.76 -6.29
C ASN A 126 12.16 17.56 -5.35
N ALA A 127 11.08 17.13 -4.70
CA ALA A 127 11.09 15.96 -3.82
C ALA A 127 11.25 14.64 -4.59
N LEU A 128 10.63 14.51 -5.77
CA LEU A 128 10.79 13.34 -6.65
C LEU A 128 12.24 13.21 -7.12
N ARG A 129 12.84 14.31 -7.60
CA ARG A 129 14.24 14.32 -8.04
C ARG A 129 15.21 13.97 -6.93
N ARG A 130 15.00 14.50 -5.72
CA ARG A 130 15.82 14.12 -4.54
C ARG A 130 15.73 12.63 -4.21
N LYS A 131 14.60 11.98 -4.51
CA LYS A 131 14.38 10.54 -4.29
C LYS A 131 14.86 9.67 -5.46
N GLY A 132 15.44 10.26 -6.52
CA GLY A 132 15.84 9.51 -7.72
C GLY A 132 14.66 8.97 -8.54
N LYS A 133 13.45 9.51 -8.34
CA LYS A 133 12.21 9.09 -9.04
C LYS A 133 11.67 10.16 -9.99
N GLY A 134 12.47 11.16 -10.31
CA GLY A 134 12.06 12.31 -11.11
C GLY A 134 12.51 12.28 -12.57
N GLU A 135 13.37 11.33 -12.97
CA GLU A 135 13.94 11.27 -14.32
C GLU A 135 12.93 10.77 -15.35
N ASP A 136 12.06 9.82 -14.96
CA ASP A 136 11.02 9.26 -15.83
C ASP A 136 9.71 10.05 -15.82
N VAL A 137 9.63 11.14 -15.04
CA VAL A 137 8.40 11.93 -14.89
C VAL A 137 8.47 13.16 -15.78
N SER A 138 7.59 13.24 -16.77
CA SER A 138 7.41 14.45 -17.57
C SER A 138 7.03 15.63 -16.69
N GLU A 139 7.76 16.75 -16.83
CA GLU A 139 7.51 17.98 -16.06
C GLU A 139 6.08 18.50 -16.28
N ASP A 140 5.56 18.37 -17.49
CA ASP A 140 4.18 18.75 -17.85
C ASP A 140 3.11 17.90 -17.15
N ALA A 141 3.45 16.68 -16.75
CA ALA A 141 2.53 15.78 -16.04
C ALA A 141 2.47 16.06 -14.52
N VAL A 142 3.46 16.76 -13.97
CA VAL A 142 3.57 17.02 -12.52
C VAL A 142 2.31 17.68 -11.94
N PRO A 143 1.70 18.71 -12.57
CA PRO A 143 0.47 19.31 -12.04
C PRO A 143 -0.68 18.31 -11.90
N ALA A 144 -0.85 17.41 -12.89
CA ALA A 144 -1.88 16.38 -12.86
C ALA A 144 -1.62 15.37 -11.74
N ILE A 145 -0.37 14.92 -11.61
CA ILE A 145 0.05 14.00 -10.53
C ILE A 145 -0.26 14.63 -9.16
N VAL A 146 0.08 15.90 -8.94
CA VAL A 146 -0.20 16.58 -7.68
C VAL A 146 -1.71 16.73 -7.43
N ALA A 147 -2.51 17.00 -8.46
CA ALA A 147 -3.96 17.05 -8.34
C ALA A 147 -4.53 15.70 -7.87
N ILE A 148 -4.07 14.59 -8.46
CA ILE A 148 -4.44 13.23 -8.05
C ILE A 148 -4.07 12.97 -6.59
N HIS A 149 -2.84 13.28 -6.18
CA HIS A 149 -2.40 13.08 -4.79
C HIS A 149 -3.22 13.89 -3.78
N ASN A 150 -3.50 15.15 -4.09
CA ASN A 150 -4.31 16.00 -3.23
C ASN A 150 -5.74 15.46 -3.11
N ASN A 151 -6.36 15.06 -4.23
CA ASN A 151 -7.67 14.41 -4.22
C ASN A 151 -7.68 13.12 -3.40
N MET A 152 -6.66 12.27 -3.54
CA MET A 152 -6.53 11.03 -2.77
C MET A 152 -6.45 11.28 -1.26
N ASN A 153 -5.73 12.32 -0.83
CA ASN A 153 -5.68 12.71 0.59
C ASN A 153 -7.05 13.16 1.11
N GLU A 154 -7.78 13.95 0.32
CA GLU A 154 -9.14 14.39 0.68
C GLU A 154 -10.16 13.23 0.70
N ARG A 155 -10.02 12.27 -0.21
CA ARG A 155 -10.80 11.02 -0.20
C ARG A 155 -10.49 10.18 1.03
N ALA A 156 -9.21 10.00 1.36
CA ALA A 156 -8.80 9.26 2.55
C ALA A 156 -9.33 9.90 3.84
N TRP A 157 -9.30 11.23 3.93
CA TRP A 157 -9.87 11.96 5.05
C TRP A 157 -11.39 11.75 5.17
N ARG A 158 -12.13 11.79 4.05
CA ARG A 158 -13.58 11.51 4.06
C ARG A 158 -13.91 10.09 4.51
N GLU A 159 -13.17 9.09 4.03
CA GLU A 159 -13.35 7.71 4.49
C GLU A 159 -13.04 7.56 5.98
N LEU A 160 -12.02 8.25 6.48
CA LEU A 160 -11.70 8.31 7.91
C LEU A 160 -12.86 8.92 8.72
N LEU A 161 -13.45 10.02 8.23
CA LEU A 161 -14.59 10.66 8.90
C LEU A 161 -15.82 9.74 8.98
N LYS A 162 -15.99 8.77 8.07
CA LYS A 162 -17.05 7.75 8.19
C LYS A 162 -16.85 6.86 9.41
N TRP A 163 -15.60 6.55 9.78
CA TRP A 163 -15.27 5.82 10.99
C TRP A 163 -15.48 6.68 12.24
N GLU A 164 -15.02 7.93 12.20
CA GLU A 164 -15.20 8.87 13.31
C GLU A 164 -16.68 9.21 13.56
N GLY A 165 -17.54 9.16 12.53
CA GLY A 165 -18.98 9.32 12.67
C GLY A 165 -19.68 8.27 13.55
N MET A 166 -19.01 7.14 13.86
CA MET A 166 -19.52 6.14 14.81
C MET A 166 -19.30 6.52 16.27
N HIS A 167 -18.64 7.66 16.54
CA HIS A 167 -18.35 8.18 17.86
C HIS A 167 -19.07 9.53 18.06
N PRO A 168 -20.35 9.54 18.49
CA PRO A 168 -21.14 10.76 18.62
C PRO A 168 -20.49 11.82 19.52
N ASP A 169 -19.88 11.37 20.61
CA ASP A 169 -19.28 12.25 21.63
C ASP A 169 -18.09 13.07 21.10
N THR A 170 -17.43 12.58 20.04
CA THR A 170 -16.28 13.24 19.41
C THR A 170 -16.54 13.57 17.94
N ALA A 171 -17.79 13.49 17.47
CA ALA A 171 -18.14 13.71 16.08
C ALA A 171 -17.72 15.12 15.61
N GLY A 172 -17.07 15.20 14.45
CA GLY A 172 -16.62 16.47 13.87
C GLY A 172 -15.40 17.12 14.56
N THR A 173 -14.84 16.49 15.60
CA THR A 173 -13.69 17.04 16.34
C THR A 173 -12.34 16.49 15.87
N ALA A 174 -12.35 15.48 14.99
CA ALA A 174 -11.15 14.79 14.52
C ALA A 174 -10.17 15.73 13.79
N ARG A 175 -8.89 15.66 14.14
CA ARG A 175 -7.80 16.43 13.52
C ARG A 175 -6.60 15.54 13.21
N LEU A 176 -5.97 15.75 12.06
CA LEU A 176 -4.79 14.98 11.65
C LEU A 176 -3.55 15.51 12.38
N LEU A 177 -3.01 14.71 13.30
CA LEU A 177 -1.84 15.07 14.11
C LEU A 177 -0.53 14.83 13.36
N ARG A 178 -0.38 13.67 12.73
CA ARG A 178 0.81 13.25 11.98
C ARG A 178 0.45 12.13 11.00
N PHE A 179 1.27 11.99 9.97
CA PHE A 179 1.15 10.91 8.99
C PHE A 179 2.53 10.31 8.72
N ARG A 180 2.56 9.03 8.36
CA ARG A 180 3.80 8.31 8.04
C ARG A 180 3.55 7.32 6.91
N GLY A 181 4.33 7.44 5.84
CA GLY A 181 4.40 6.42 4.79
C GLY A 181 5.12 5.17 5.29
N ARG A 182 4.60 3.99 4.93
CA ARG A 182 5.16 2.67 5.24
C ARG A 182 5.03 1.76 4.00
N PRO A 183 5.61 2.14 2.84
CA PRO A 183 5.42 1.41 1.59
C PRO A 183 5.91 -0.04 1.66
N ASP A 184 6.99 -0.30 2.40
CA ASP A 184 7.61 -1.64 2.49
C ASP A 184 7.01 -2.54 3.58
N GLU A 185 6.00 -2.06 4.32
CA GLU A 185 5.41 -2.83 5.42
C GLU A 185 3.94 -3.16 5.13
N LEU A 186 3.66 -4.39 4.72
CA LEU A 186 2.28 -4.84 4.54
C LEU A 186 1.51 -4.85 5.86
N SER A 187 0.28 -4.33 5.83
CA SER A 187 -0.64 -4.44 6.95
C SER A 187 -1.09 -5.90 7.16
N PRO A 188 -1.54 -6.32 8.36
CA PRO A 188 -2.01 -7.69 8.57
C PRO A 188 -3.12 -8.10 7.59
N LYS A 189 -4.03 -7.18 7.26
CA LYS A 189 -5.08 -7.40 6.25
C LYS A 189 -4.50 -7.53 4.84
N ALA A 190 -3.55 -6.67 4.47
CA ALA A 190 -2.89 -6.75 3.18
C ALA A 190 -2.10 -8.06 3.01
N ARG A 191 -1.42 -8.54 4.07
CA ARG A 191 -0.74 -9.85 4.06
C ARG A 191 -1.70 -11.00 3.81
N LEU A 192 -2.87 -11.00 4.45
CA LEU A 192 -3.91 -12.01 4.21
C LEU A 192 -4.47 -11.91 2.78
N LYS A 193 -4.74 -10.69 2.30
CA LYS A 193 -5.20 -10.48 0.91
C LYS A 193 -4.19 -10.96 -0.13
N ALA A 194 -2.91 -10.66 0.08
CA ALA A 194 -1.83 -11.11 -0.77
C ALA A 194 -1.73 -12.64 -0.79
N LEU A 195 -1.83 -13.28 0.39
CA LEU A 195 -1.85 -14.74 0.51
C LEU A 195 -3.02 -15.38 -0.26
N LEU A 196 -4.16 -14.70 -0.30
CA LEU A 196 -5.37 -15.14 -1.03
C LEU A 196 -5.39 -14.68 -2.51
N GLY A 197 -4.32 -14.06 -3.02
CA GLY A 197 -4.20 -13.67 -4.43
C GLY A 197 -4.95 -12.38 -4.83
N TYR A 198 -5.48 -11.60 -3.87
CA TYR A 198 -6.19 -10.34 -4.15
C TYR A 198 -5.28 -9.13 -4.43
N GLY A 199 -3.98 -9.36 -4.61
CA GLY A 199 -2.98 -8.31 -4.82
C GLY A 199 -2.50 -7.61 -3.55
N GLU A 200 -1.37 -6.93 -3.68
CA GLU A 200 -0.73 -6.16 -2.62
C GLU A 200 -0.98 -4.65 -2.82
N PRO A 201 -1.11 -3.87 -1.74
CA PRO A 201 -1.16 -2.42 -1.88
C PRO A 201 0.17 -1.89 -2.40
N PHE A 202 0.12 -1.01 -3.38
CA PHE A 202 1.32 -0.36 -3.92
C PHE A 202 1.86 0.73 -2.98
N ASP A 203 1.03 1.23 -2.07
CA ASP A 203 1.40 2.21 -1.07
C ASP A 203 0.56 2.06 0.21
N ARG A 204 1.19 2.26 1.36
CA ARG A 204 0.55 2.20 2.67
C ARG A 204 0.92 3.42 3.51
N HIS A 205 -0.09 4.00 4.13
CA HIS A 205 0.06 5.13 5.03
C HIS A 205 -0.58 4.85 6.39
N ASP A 206 0.12 5.28 7.45
CA ASP A 206 -0.42 5.33 8.80
C ASP A 206 -0.70 6.79 9.17
N TRP A 207 -1.94 7.11 9.48
CA TRP A 207 -2.36 8.45 9.94
C TRP A 207 -2.69 8.39 11.41
N VAL A 208 -2.25 9.38 12.19
CA VAL A 208 -2.66 9.51 13.59
C VAL A 208 -3.56 10.72 13.72
N VAL A 209 -4.77 10.48 14.20
CA VAL A 209 -5.83 11.45 14.38
C VAL A 209 -6.02 11.68 15.87
N VAL A 210 -6.20 12.94 16.25
CA VAL A 210 -6.57 13.34 17.60
C VAL A 210 -8.03 13.78 17.61
N ARG A 211 -8.81 13.28 18.56
CA ARG A 211 -10.21 13.66 18.82
C ARG A 211 -10.28 14.83 19.80
N GLY A 212 -11.47 15.42 19.95
CA GLY A 212 -11.71 16.56 20.85
C GLY A 212 -11.48 16.24 22.34
N ASP A 213 -11.58 14.97 22.73
CA ASP A 213 -11.27 14.46 24.06
C ASP A 213 -9.76 14.24 24.30
N GLY A 214 -8.93 14.47 23.28
CA GLY A 214 -7.47 14.26 23.32
C GLY A 214 -7.03 12.83 22.97
N THR A 215 -7.95 11.92 22.66
CA THR A 215 -7.61 10.55 22.29
C THR A 215 -6.88 10.52 20.94
N GLU A 216 -5.69 9.92 20.91
CA GLU A 216 -4.94 9.63 19.67
C GLU A 216 -5.32 8.25 19.13
N LEU A 217 -5.77 8.21 17.87
CA LEU A 217 -6.10 6.97 17.16
C LEU A 217 -5.29 6.86 15.88
N ARG A 218 -4.67 5.69 15.67
CA ARG A 218 -3.96 5.36 14.43
C ARG A 218 -4.91 4.74 13.43
N TYR A 219 -4.87 5.21 12.19
CA TYR A 219 -5.54 4.69 11.02
C TYR A 219 -4.51 4.08 10.06
N VAL A 220 -4.89 2.96 9.44
CA VAL A 220 -4.14 2.32 8.35
C VAL A 220 -4.89 2.57 7.05
N ILE A 221 -4.17 3.02 6.04
CA ILE A 221 -4.67 3.33 4.71
C ILE A 221 -3.83 2.54 3.72
N ASP A 222 -4.44 1.54 3.10
CA ASP A 222 -3.82 0.76 2.02
C ASP A 222 -4.37 1.25 0.67
N TYR A 223 -3.50 1.58 -0.28
CA TYR A 223 -3.86 1.97 -1.64
C TYR A 223 -3.62 0.81 -2.60
N TYR A 224 -4.61 0.52 -3.44
CA TYR A 224 -4.55 -0.53 -4.45
C TYR A 224 -4.78 0.08 -5.82
N TYR A 225 -4.15 -0.51 -6.83
CA TYR A 225 -4.21 -0.05 -8.21
C TYR A 225 -4.87 -1.12 -9.08
N ASP A 226 -5.77 -0.66 -9.95
CA ASP A 226 -6.51 -1.48 -10.91
C ASP A 226 -6.24 -0.94 -12.32
N ASP A 227 -5.40 -1.65 -13.07
CA ASP A 227 -5.04 -1.32 -14.45
C ASP A 227 -6.28 -1.20 -15.35
N ALA A 228 -7.29 -2.06 -15.16
CA ALA A 228 -8.47 -2.10 -16.02
C ALA A 228 -9.39 -0.87 -15.84
N ALA A 229 -9.22 -0.13 -14.74
CA ALA A 229 -9.97 1.09 -14.46
C ALA A 229 -9.22 2.37 -14.86
N SER A 230 -7.93 2.28 -15.26
CA SER A 230 -7.08 3.42 -15.60
C SER A 230 -7.54 4.20 -16.83
N ASP A 231 -8.13 3.53 -17.82
CA ASP A 231 -8.67 4.18 -19.04
C ASP A 231 -9.82 5.17 -18.75
N LYS A 232 -10.42 5.09 -17.56
CA LYS A 232 -11.54 5.95 -17.13
C LYS A 232 -11.10 7.07 -16.20
N ASP A 233 -9.79 7.24 -16.00
CA ASP A 233 -9.26 8.26 -15.11
C ASP A 233 -9.22 9.63 -15.78
N GLU A 234 -9.59 10.64 -15.00
CA GLU A 234 -9.56 12.05 -15.36
C GLU A 234 -8.74 12.81 -14.30
N ILE A 235 -8.17 13.96 -14.69
CA ILE A 235 -7.49 14.83 -13.72
C ILE A 235 -8.53 15.36 -12.73
N PRO A 236 -8.43 15.00 -11.43
CA PRO A 236 -9.48 15.30 -10.48
C PRO A 236 -9.43 16.74 -9.98
N GLY A 237 -10.60 17.29 -9.68
CA GLY A 237 -10.72 18.41 -8.74
C GLY A 237 -10.46 17.94 -7.30
N LEU A 238 -10.18 18.88 -6.39
CA LEU A 238 -9.76 18.58 -5.02
C LEU A 238 -10.71 17.62 -4.27
N HIS A 239 -12.03 17.72 -4.51
CA HIS A 239 -13.04 16.91 -3.84
C HIS A 239 -13.82 15.96 -4.78
N SER A 240 -13.32 15.73 -6.00
CA SER A 240 -13.90 14.75 -6.92
C SER A 240 -13.97 13.35 -6.28
N ASN A 241 -15.04 12.60 -6.55
CA ASN A 241 -15.23 11.25 -5.99
C ASN A 241 -14.77 10.16 -6.96
N ASP A 242 -15.14 10.31 -8.23
CA ASP A 242 -15.09 9.22 -9.22
C ASP A 242 -14.18 9.51 -10.42
N ALA A 243 -13.36 10.56 -10.31
CA ALA A 243 -12.43 10.98 -11.37
C ALA A 243 -11.19 10.10 -11.46
N VAL A 244 -10.74 9.49 -10.35
CA VAL A 244 -9.62 8.53 -10.35
C VAL A 244 -10.17 7.20 -9.84
N ARG A 245 -10.49 6.31 -10.77
CA ARG A 245 -11.13 5.01 -10.55
C ARG A 245 -10.11 3.89 -10.43
N SER A 246 -8.96 4.00 -11.08
CA SER A 246 -7.87 3.01 -10.97
C SER A 246 -7.31 2.88 -9.56
N ILE A 247 -7.38 3.96 -8.76
CA ILE A 247 -6.86 3.96 -7.40
C ILE A 247 -8.01 3.78 -6.40
N SER A 248 -8.01 2.62 -5.74
CA SER A 248 -8.89 2.33 -4.61
C SER A 248 -8.11 2.41 -3.29
N MET A 249 -8.82 2.68 -2.19
CA MET A 249 -8.21 2.79 -0.86
C MET A 249 -9.06 2.06 0.18
N ASP A 250 -8.39 1.37 1.11
CA ASP A 250 -9.03 0.80 2.29
C ASP A 250 -8.53 1.52 3.54
N VAL A 251 -9.37 2.43 4.04
CA VAL A 251 -9.15 3.18 5.28
C VAL A 251 -9.80 2.44 6.45
N ARG A 252 -9.06 2.25 7.54
CA ARG A 252 -9.57 1.60 8.76
C ARG A 252 -8.76 1.95 10.01
N PRO A 253 -9.36 1.97 11.22
CA PRO A 253 -8.63 2.10 12.49
C PRO A 253 -7.59 0.99 12.62
N ALA A 254 -6.40 1.23 13.16
CA ALA A 254 -5.42 0.19 13.47
C ALA A 254 -5.88 -0.67 14.65
N CYS A 255 -5.56 -1.96 14.68
CA CYS A 255 -5.93 -2.86 15.79
C CYS A 255 -5.03 -2.68 17.03
N ASP A 256 -4.72 -1.44 17.41
CA ASP A 256 -3.83 -1.14 18.53
C ASP A 256 -4.58 -0.99 19.86
N SER A 257 -5.92 -0.85 19.81
CA SER A 257 -6.78 -0.70 20.97
C SER A 257 -8.05 -1.52 20.84
N VAL A 258 -8.64 -1.88 21.98
CA VAL A 258 -9.92 -2.60 22.02
C VAL A 258 -11.02 -1.81 21.31
N GLY A 259 -11.07 -0.50 21.52
CA GLY A 259 -12.02 0.38 20.83
C GLY A 259 -11.91 0.28 19.31
N ALA A 260 -10.70 0.35 18.77
CA ALA A 260 -10.47 0.26 17.32
C ALA A 260 -10.84 -1.11 16.72
N VAL A 261 -10.68 -2.20 17.49
CA VAL A 261 -11.14 -3.54 17.08
C VAL A 261 -12.68 -3.59 17.09
N VAL A 262 -13.32 -3.05 18.13
CA VAL A 262 -14.78 -2.97 18.22
C VAL A 262 -15.35 -2.13 17.08
N ASP A 263 -14.71 -1.01 16.73
CA ASP A 263 -15.11 -0.18 15.60
C ASP A 263 -15.12 -0.98 14.30
N ARG A 264 -14.06 -1.75 14.04
CA ARG A 264 -13.98 -2.62 12.87
C ARG A 264 -15.14 -3.61 12.83
N LEU A 265 -15.41 -4.29 13.95
CA LEU A 265 -16.50 -5.26 14.05
C LEU A 265 -17.88 -4.61 13.83
N ARG A 266 -18.12 -3.43 14.41
CA ARG A 266 -19.39 -2.69 14.25
C ARG A 266 -19.63 -2.20 12.82
N ARG A 267 -18.56 -1.91 12.08
CA ARG A 267 -18.66 -1.45 10.68
C ARG A 267 -18.86 -2.59 9.68
N LEU A 268 -18.58 -3.85 10.06
CA LEU A 268 -18.71 -5.01 9.16
C LEU A 268 -20.12 -5.13 8.55
N PRO A 269 -21.24 -5.10 9.32
CA PRO A 269 -22.57 -5.22 8.74
C PRO A 269 -22.91 -4.09 7.76
N THR A 270 -22.53 -2.85 8.08
CA THR A 270 -22.73 -1.69 7.20
C THR A 270 -21.89 -1.76 5.94
N ARG A 271 -20.64 -2.26 5.99
CA ARG A 271 -19.82 -2.45 4.78
C ARG A 271 -20.36 -3.56 3.90
N VAL A 272 -20.85 -4.65 4.50
CA VAL A 272 -21.52 -5.72 3.76
C VAL A 272 -22.79 -5.18 3.09
N ALA A 273 -23.61 -4.43 3.81
CA ALA A 273 -24.82 -3.81 3.27
C ALA A 273 -24.51 -2.80 2.15
N GLU A 274 -23.55 -1.89 2.35
CA GLU A 274 -23.08 -0.94 1.31
C GLU A 274 -22.55 -1.68 0.07
N SER A 275 -21.83 -2.79 0.25
CA SER A 275 -21.32 -3.60 -0.86
C SER A 275 -22.45 -4.26 -1.64
N ILE A 276 -23.45 -4.81 -0.94
CA ILE A 276 -24.65 -5.40 -1.56
C ILE A 276 -25.48 -4.31 -2.26
N SER A 277 -25.67 -3.15 -1.64
CA SER A 277 -26.39 -2.02 -2.24
C SER A 277 -25.69 -1.48 -3.48
N LYS A 278 -24.35 -1.39 -3.47
CA LYS A 278 -23.55 -0.97 -4.62
C LYS A 278 -23.63 -1.99 -5.76
N ALA A 279 -23.57 -3.28 -5.46
CA ALA A 279 -23.80 -4.35 -6.43
C ALA A 279 -25.22 -4.28 -7.04
N ARG A 280 -26.25 -3.99 -6.22
CA ARG A 280 -27.62 -3.80 -6.70
C ARG A 280 -27.84 -2.53 -7.52
N ALA A 281 -27.02 -1.50 -7.33
CA ALA A 281 -27.11 -0.22 -8.03
C ALA A 281 -26.27 -0.17 -9.31
N ALA A 282 -25.42 -1.18 -9.57
CA ALA A 282 -24.73 -1.31 -10.84
C ALA A 282 -25.77 -1.54 -11.95
N PRO A 283 -25.74 -0.77 -13.06
CA PRO A 283 -26.61 -1.04 -14.20
C PRO A 283 -26.32 -2.45 -14.71
N PRO A 284 -27.34 -3.22 -15.14
CA PRO A 284 -27.08 -4.49 -15.81
C PRO A 284 -26.16 -4.21 -16.98
N ALA A 285 -24.99 -4.86 -16.99
CA ALA A 285 -24.05 -4.73 -18.08
C ALA A 285 -24.78 -5.06 -19.38
N THR A 286 -24.92 -4.08 -20.27
CA THR A 286 -25.33 -4.32 -21.65
C THR A 286 -24.17 -5.07 -22.30
N VAL A 287 -24.23 -6.40 -22.23
CA VAL A 287 -23.39 -7.28 -23.02
C VAL A 287 -23.78 -7.03 -24.47
N ALA A 288 -22.93 -6.28 -25.19
CA ALA A 288 -22.96 -6.32 -26.65
C ALA A 288 -22.81 -7.80 -27.06
N PRO A 289 -23.58 -8.30 -28.04
CA PRO A 289 -23.45 -9.68 -28.46
C PRO A 289 -22.11 -9.86 -29.15
N THR A 290 -21.06 -10.14 -28.37
CA THR A 290 -19.86 -10.77 -28.88
C THR A 290 -20.27 -12.17 -29.29
N GLU A 291 -20.06 -12.48 -30.57
CA GLU A 291 -20.36 -13.75 -31.20
C GLU A 291 -19.98 -14.92 -30.28
N VAL A 292 -21.00 -15.72 -29.96
CA VAL A 292 -20.83 -17.04 -29.39
C VAL A 292 -20.13 -17.92 -30.42
N VAL A 293 -18.80 -18.00 -30.34
CA VAL A 293 -18.09 -19.11 -30.97
C VAL A 293 -18.41 -20.33 -30.13
N SER A 294 -19.34 -21.14 -30.63
CA SER A 294 -19.76 -22.39 -30.02
C SER A 294 -18.56 -23.28 -29.73
N VAL A 295 -18.53 -23.82 -28.51
CA VAL A 295 -17.49 -24.72 -27.98
C VAL A 295 -17.42 -26.08 -28.71
N GLU A 296 -18.13 -26.25 -29.82
CA GLU A 296 -18.14 -27.48 -30.61
C GLU A 296 -16.97 -27.58 -31.62
N GLU A 297 -16.20 -26.52 -31.88
CA GLU A 297 -15.13 -26.56 -32.90
C GLU A 297 -13.70 -26.74 -32.35
N ALA A 298 -13.53 -27.09 -31.07
CA ALA A 298 -12.21 -27.34 -30.47
C ALA A 298 -12.05 -28.73 -29.83
N VAL A 299 -12.89 -29.72 -30.18
CA VAL A 299 -12.73 -31.10 -29.70
C VAL A 299 -12.08 -31.96 -30.79
N GLY A 300 -10.75 -31.87 -30.86
CA GLY A 300 -9.91 -32.87 -31.49
C GLY A 300 -9.47 -33.92 -30.46
N ALA A 301 -9.98 -35.14 -30.62
CA ALA A 301 -9.45 -36.44 -30.16
C ALA A 301 -9.72 -36.97 -28.73
N ASN A 302 -10.64 -37.96 -28.70
CA ASN A 302 -10.70 -39.21 -27.90
C ASN A 302 -11.38 -39.20 -26.49
N PRO A 303 -12.50 -39.94 -26.28
CA PRO A 303 -13.40 -39.78 -25.14
C PRO A 303 -13.18 -40.79 -23.99
N LYS A 304 -11.96 -40.91 -23.45
CA LYS A 304 -11.73 -41.56 -22.14
C LYS A 304 -10.54 -40.89 -21.45
N GLU A 305 -10.79 -40.44 -20.22
CA GLU A 305 -9.89 -39.69 -19.32
C GLU A 305 -9.94 -38.16 -19.53
N PHE A 306 -11.02 -37.55 -19.03
CA PHE A 306 -10.93 -36.15 -18.60
C PHE A 306 -9.81 -36.05 -17.57
N THR A 307 -8.87 -35.14 -17.81
CA THR A 307 -7.86 -34.79 -16.81
C THR A 307 -8.57 -34.35 -15.52
N PRO A 308 -7.93 -34.52 -14.34
CA PRO A 308 -8.52 -34.08 -13.09
C PRO A 308 -8.98 -32.62 -13.13
N LEU A 309 -8.24 -31.75 -13.83
CA LEU A 309 -8.56 -30.35 -14.05
C LEU A 309 -9.85 -30.17 -14.87
N GLN A 310 -9.96 -30.83 -16.02
CA GLN A 310 -11.15 -30.73 -16.88
C GLN A 310 -12.40 -31.27 -16.17
N ARG A 311 -12.25 -32.25 -15.27
CA ARG A 311 -13.34 -32.77 -14.44
C ARG A 311 -13.84 -31.72 -13.44
N VAL A 312 -12.93 -30.96 -12.82
CA VAL A 312 -13.27 -29.86 -11.91
C VAL A 312 -13.93 -28.73 -12.69
N GLN A 313 -13.32 -28.30 -13.80
CA GLN A 313 -13.88 -27.24 -14.66
C GLN A 313 -15.29 -27.59 -15.15
N ALA A 314 -15.54 -28.82 -15.59
CA ALA A 314 -16.86 -29.25 -16.03
C ALA A 314 -17.88 -29.32 -14.87
N LYS A 315 -17.51 -29.87 -13.71
CA LYS A 315 -18.43 -30.04 -12.57
C LYS A 315 -18.71 -28.73 -11.82
N CYS A 316 -17.74 -27.82 -11.79
CA CYS A 316 -17.83 -26.55 -11.08
C CYS A 316 -18.03 -25.35 -12.00
N ALA A 317 -18.27 -25.56 -13.30
CA ALA A 317 -18.50 -24.50 -14.30
C ALA A 317 -19.52 -23.46 -13.84
N ALA A 318 -20.63 -23.90 -13.24
CA ALA A 318 -21.66 -22.99 -12.73
C ALA A 318 -21.17 -22.13 -11.56
N ARG A 319 -20.31 -22.66 -10.68
CA ARG A 319 -19.72 -21.92 -9.56
C ARG A 319 -18.60 -21.00 -10.01
N HIS A 320 -17.84 -21.39 -11.02
CA HIS A 320 -16.90 -20.50 -11.71
C HIS A 320 -17.62 -19.34 -12.39
N ALA A 321 -18.73 -19.60 -13.08
CA ALA A 321 -19.55 -18.55 -13.68
C ALA A 321 -20.19 -17.64 -12.62
N GLU A 322 -20.63 -18.19 -11.49
CA GLU A 322 -21.16 -17.43 -10.35
C GLU A 322 -20.10 -16.55 -9.69
N LEU A 323 -18.86 -17.04 -9.55
CA LEU A 323 -17.73 -16.25 -9.07
C LEU A 323 -17.27 -15.21 -10.10
N ALA A 324 -17.28 -15.54 -11.40
CA ALA A 324 -16.92 -14.60 -12.46
C ALA A 324 -17.95 -13.47 -12.61
N ALA A 325 -19.22 -13.77 -12.34
CA ALA A 325 -20.33 -12.81 -12.36
C ALA A 325 -20.64 -12.22 -10.98
N CYS A 326 -19.89 -12.56 -9.94
CA CYS A 326 -20.14 -12.04 -8.60
C CYS A 326 -19.82 -10.54 -8.54
N GLU A 327 -20.66 -9.79 -7.85
CA GLU A 327 -20.42 -8.37 -7.60
C GLU A 327 -20.52 -8.06 -6.11
N GLY A 328 -19.50 -7.40 -5.57
CA GLY A 328 -19.41 -7.04 -4.16
C GLY A 328 -18.71 -8.08 -3.28
N GLU A 329 -17.97 -7.60 -2.26
CA GLU A 329 -17.04 -8.40 -1.46
C GLU A 329 -17.71 -9.61 -0.77
N ALA A 330 -18.94 -9.46 -0.26
CA ALA A 330 -19.65 -10.54 0.43
C ALA A 330 -20.20 -11.61 -0.53
N ALA A 331 -20.75 -11.20 -1.68
CA ALA A 331 -21.27 -12.13 -2.68
C ALA A 331 -20.12 -12.87 -3.37
N CYS A 332 -19.00 -12.18 -3.62
CA CYS A 332 -17.79 -12.80 -4.14
C CYS A 332 -17.11 -13.70 -3.11
N ALA A 333 -17.09 -13.35 -1.82
CA ALA A 333 -16.60 -14.24 -0.77
C ALA A 333 -17.48 -15.50 -0.66
N GLN A 334 -18.81 -15.36 -0.78
CA GLN A 334 -19.74 -16.49 -0.77
C GLN A 334 -19.62 -17.35 -2.04
N ALA A 335 -19.50 -16.74 -3.22
CA ALA A 335 -19.28 -17.43 -4.48
C ALA A 335 -17.92 -18.13 -4.53
N SER A 336 -16.89 -17.50 -3.96
CA SER A 336 -15.55 -18.08 -3.80
C SER A 336 -15.60 -19.27 -2.86
N LEU A 337 -16.26 -19.13 -1.70
CA LEU A 337 -16.45 -20.24 -0.77
C LEU A 337 -17.26 -21.37 -1.40
N ALA A 338 -18.31 -21.05 -2.17
CA ALA A 338 -19.11 -22.04 -2.88
C ALA A 338 -18.31 -22.75 -3.98
N LEU A 339 -17.38 -22.03 -4.64
CA LEU A 339 -16.45 -22.60 -5.59
C LEU A 339 -15.44 -23.51 -4.89
N ASP A 340 -14.82 -23.08 -3.80
CA ASP A 340 -13.88 -23.88 -3.01
C ASP A 340 -14.53 -25.17 -2.53
N VAL A 341 -15.76 -25.10 -2.02
CA VAL A 341 -16.53 -26.29 -1.60
C VAL A 341 -16.84 -27.21 -2.79
N CYS A 342 -17.16 -26.65 -3.97
CA CYS A 342 -17.37 -27.44 -5.18
C CYS A 342 -16.10 -28.16 -5.63
N VAL A 343 -14.98 -27.43 -5.72
CA VAL A 343 -13.67 -27.95 -6.11
C VAL A 343 -13.23 -29.04 -5.13
N ALA A 344 -13.33 -28.77 -3.83
CA ALA A 344 -13.03 -29.73 -2.78
C ALA A 344 -13.93 -30.97 -2.84
N GLY A 345 -15.22 -30.82 -3.17
CA GLY A 345 -16.13 -31.94 -3.37
C GLY A 345 -15.72 -32.88 -4.52
N VAL A 346 -14.99 -32.36 -5.51
CA VAL A 346 -14.45 -33.15 -6.63
C VAL A 346 -13.09 -33.75 -6.33
N VAL A 347 -12.24 -33.01 -5.60
CA VAL A 347 -10.81 -33.33 -5.43
C VAL A 347 -10.51 -34.03 -4.09
N CYS A 348 -11.21 -33.68 -3.02
CA CYS A 348 -11.08 -34.24 -1.67
C CYS A 348 -12.43 -34.26 -0.94
N PRO A 349 -13.32 -35.20 -1.33
CA PRO A 349 -14.69 -35.26 -0.82
C PRO A 349 -14.75 -35.38 0.71
N ASP A 350 -13.82 -36.11 1.33
CA ASP A 350 -13.79 -36.30 2.78
C ASP A 350 -13.58 -34.97 3.54
N LYS A 351 -12.79 -34.06 2.99
CA LYS A 351 -12.52 -32.73 3.58
C LYS A 351 -13.69 -31.78 3.35
N ALA A 352 -14.31 -31.82 2.16
CA ALA A 352 -15.50 -31.06 1.85
C ALA A 352 -16.69 -31.46 2.77
N THR A 353 -16.91 -32.77 2.98
CA THR A 353 -17.97 -33.26 3.88
C THR A 353 -17.70 -32.89 5.33
N ALA A 354 -16.45 -32.99 5.79
CA ALA A 354 -16.08 -32.55 7.14
C ALA A 354 -16.32 -31.04 7.34
N PHE A 355 -16.02 -30.21 6.34
CA PHE A 355 -16.28 -28.78 6.39
C PHE A 355 -17.78 -28.45 6.41
N ILE A 356 -18.59 -29.11 5.57
CA ILE A 356 -20.06 -28.91 5.58
C ILE A 356 -20.65 -29.31 6.94
N SER A 357 -20.21 -30.42 7.52
CA SER A 357 -20.67 -30.86 8.85
C SER A 357 -20.22 -29.91 9.98
N ALA A 358 -19.04 -29.32 9.86
CA ALA A 358 -18.53 -28.30 10.80
C ALA A 358 -19.33 -26.98 10.70
N LEU A 359 -19.78 -26.60 9.49
CA LEU A 359 -20.67 -25.45 9.30
C LEU A 359 -22.04 -25.65 9.93
N GLU A 360 -22.61 -26.87 9.84
CA GLU A 360 -23.93 -27.19 10.42
C GLU A 360 -23.89 -27.29 11.94
N SER A 361 -22.80 -27.80 12.51
CA SER A 361 -22.62 -27.96 13.96
C SER A 361 -22.07 -26.72 14.67
N GLY A 362 -21.50 -25.77 13.92
CA GLY A 362 -20.89 -24.54 14.46
C GLY A 362 -19.57 -24.76 15.20
N ALA A 363 -19.04 -25.98 15.19
CA ALA A 363 -17.78 -26.35 15.85
C ALA A 363 -16.67 -26.53 14.81
N ASP A 364 -15.51 -25.94 15.05
CA ASP A 364 -14.27 -26.13 14.28
C ASP A 364 -14.36 -25.87 12.76
N ALA A 365 -15.34 -25.08 12.29
CA ALA A 365 -15.54 -24.76 10.88
C ALA A 365 -14.32 -24.07 10.22
N GLU A 366 -13.61 -23.24 10.97
CA GLU A 366 -12.37 -22.58 10.50
C GLU A 366 -11.26 -23.60 10.21
N LYS A 367 -11.05 -24.56 11.13
CA LYS A 367 -10.07 -25.64 10.98
C LYS A 367 -10.46 -26.62 9.86
N ALA A 368 -11.76 -26.87 9.70
CA ALA A 368 -12.24 -27.72 8.62
C ALA A 368 -12.11 -27.04 7.24
N TYR A 369 -12.27 -25.71 7.18
CA TYR A 369 -12.03 -24.92 5.98
C TYR A 369 -10.55 -24.84 5.61
N GLU A 370 -9.66 -24.68 6.58
CA GLU A 370 -8.20 -24.72 6.37
C GLU A 370 -7.78 -26.04 5.70
N ALA A 371 -8.32 -27.17 6.16
CA ALA A 371 -8.07 -28.49 5.56
C ALA A 371 -8.63 -28.64 4.13
N VAL A 372 -9.67 -27.87 3.77
CA VAL A 372 -10.19 -27.76 2.39
C VAL A 372 -9.21 -26.96 1.53
N GLY A 373 -8.75 -25.81 2.01
CA GLY A 373 -7.77 -24.97 1.32
C GLY A 373 -6.45 -25.69 1.02
N ASP A 374 -5.89 -26.39 2.01
CA ASP A 374 -4.65 -27.18 1.86
C ASP A 374 -4.78 -28.26 0.78
N CYS A 375 -5.94 -28.91 0.72
CA CYS A 375 -6.21 -29.91 -0.30
C CYS A 375 -6.25 -29.30 -1.71
N ILE A 376 -7.00 -28.20 -1.89
CA ILE A 376 -7.12 -27.53 -3.19
C ILE A 376 -5.75 -27.03 -3.66
N ALA A 377 -4.96 -26.45 -2.76
CA ALA A 377 -3.60 -26.03 -3.04
C ALA A 377 -2.71 -27.21 -3.50
N SER A 378 -2.74 -28.35 -2.79
CA SER A 378 -1.97 -29.53 -3.20
C SER A 378 -2.40 -30.09 -4.55
N PHE A 379 -3.68 -29.94 -4.92
CA PHE A 379 -4.17 -30.35 -6.23
C PHE A 379 -3.70 -29.43 -7.35
N ARG A 380 -3.76 -28.10 -7.11
CA ARG A 380 -3.25 -27.08 -8.05
C ARG A 380 -1.76 -27.28 -8.33
N ASP A 381 -0.96 -27.53 -7.30
CA ASP A 381 0.48 -27.79 -7.43
C ASP A 381 0.80 -29.01 -8.32
N LYS A 382 -0.12 -29.98 -8.40
CA LYS A 382 0.04 -31.21 -9.18
C LYS A 382 -0.56 -31.14 -10.59
N ASN A 383 -1.55 -30.27 -10.82
CA ASN A 383 -2.38 -30.30 -12.03
C ASN A 383 -2.44 -28.95 -12.78
N GLY A 384 -1.83 -27.89 -12.25
CA GLY A 384 -1.88 -26.54 -12.82
C GLY A 384 -3.04 -25.69 -12.27
N ASP A 385 -3.13 -24.44 -12.72
CA ASP A 385 -4.16 -23.49 -12.29
C ASP A 385 -5.56 -23.92 -12.79
N LEU A 386 -6.55 -23.76 -11.90
CA LEU A 386 -7.94 -24.19 -12.05
C LEU A 386 -8.78 -23.27 -12.92
#